data_AF-A0A527A3H5-F1
#
_entry.id   AF-A0A527A3H5-F1
#
_cell.length_a   1.000
_cell.length_b   1.000
_cell.length_c   1.000
_cell.angle_alpha   90.00
_cell.angle_beta   90.00
_cell.angle_gamma   90.00
#
_symmetry.space_group_name_H-M   'P 1'
#
loop_
_entity.id
_entity.type
_entity.pdbx_description
1 polymer ?
#
loop_
_entity_poly.entity_id
_entity_poly.type
_entity_poly.pdbx_seq_one_letter_code
_entity_poly.pdbx_strand_id
1 'polypeptide(L)'
;SRYRSYRPSDDHYTSYSGEQRPCISPYLDAGAADRATQPADDGPSYVEATDMSPMDGEVASDETGGAWLPPDHVEYCFSRYRSYRPEDNTYQPYSGGPRRQCE
;
A
#
# COMPACT_ATOMS: atom_id res chain seq x y z
N SER A 1 24.33 -6.33 -2.60
CA SER A 1 23.95 -5.74 -1.29
C SER A 1 23.86 -4.23 -1.44
N ARG A 2 22.65 -3.68 -1.54
CA ARG A 2 22.38 -2.28 -2.01
C ARG A 2 22.57 -1.17 -0.97
N TYR A 3 22.86 -1.49 0.28
CA TYR A 3 23.09 -0.52 1.34
C TYR A 3 24.21 -1.00 2.27
N ARG A 4 25.15 -0.10 2.64
CA ARG A 4 26.27 -0.43 3.52
C ARG A 4 26.04 -0.08 4.99
N SER A 5 25.20 0.91 5.30
CA SER A 5 24.84 1.25 6.68
C SER A 5 23.63 2.17 6.70
N TYR A 6 22.64 1.84 7.54
CA TYR A 6 21.52 2.69 7.91
C TYR A 6 21.78 3.24 9.32
N ARG A 7 21.65 4.56 9.51
CA ARG A 7 21.78 5.21 10.82
C ARG A 7 20.38 5.60 11.31
N PRO A 8 19.80 4.86 12.26
CA PRO A 8 18.43 5.10 12.71
C PRO A 8 18.25 6.43 13.46
N SER A 9 19.31 6.98 14.05
CA SER A 9 19.24 8.23 14.82
C SER A 9 18.87 9.45 13.99
N ASP A 10 19.27 9.47 12.72
CA ASP A 10 19.09 10.62 11.82
C ASP A 10 18.28 10.24 10.56
N ASP A 11 17.85 8.98 10.42
CA ASP A 11 17.19 8.44 9.22
C ASP A 11 17.98 8.65 7.90
N HIS A 12 19.31 8.50 7.98
CA HIS A 12 20.21 8.64 6.83
C HIS A 12 20.83 7.30 6.41
N TYR A 13 21.08 7.15 5.11
CA TYR A 13 21.84 6.04 4.54
C TYR A 13 23.08 6.53 3.78
N THR A 14 24.13 5.70 3.74
CA THR A 14 25.31 5.96 2.91
C THR A 14 25.15 5.31 1.54
N SER A 15 25.19 6.13 0.49
CA SER A 15 25.14 5.67 -0.90
C SER A 15 26.45 5.02 -1.35
N TYR A 16 26.46 4.37 -2.52
CA TYR A 16 27.65 3.74 -3.08
C TYR A 16 28.81 4.71 -3.34
N SER A 17 28.52 5.99 -3.55
CA SER A 17 29.51 7.07 -3.71
C SER A 17 30.05 7.60 -2.37
N GLY A 18 29.58 7.08 -1.23
CA GLY A 18 29.99 7.54 0.11
C GLY A 18 29.20 8.74 0.64
N GLU A 19 28.28 9.30 -0.15
CA GLU A 19 27.45 10.42 0.27
C GLU A 19 26.31 9.94 1.19
N GLN A 20 26.08 10.64 2.30
CA GLN A 20 24.92 10.42 3.19
C GLN A 20 23.68 11.09 2.59
N ARG A 21 22.58 10.34 2.51
CA ARG A 21 21.29 10.83 2.01
C ARG A 21 20.16 10.43 2.96
N PRO A 22 19.12 11.25 3.10
CA PRO A 22 17.94 10.89 3.88
C PRO A 22 17.20 9.72 3.22
N CYS A 23 16.61 8.86 4.06
CA CYS A 23 15.73 7.79 3.62
C CYS A 23 14.35 8.35 3.25
N ILE A 24 14.15 8.61 1.96
CA ILE A 24 12.84 9.07 1.46
C ILE A 24 12.04 7.86 0.98
N SER A 25 11.09 7.41 1.79
CA SER A 25 10.06 6.47 1.37
C SER A 25 8.78 7.24 1.03
N PRO A 26 8.14 6.99 -0.12
CA PRO A 26 6.87 7.64 -0.47
C PRO A 26 5.74 7.32 0.52
N TYR A 27 5.94 6.34 1.40
CA TYR A 27 5.01 5.96 2.46
C TYR A 27 5.27 6.65 3.80
N LEU A 28 6.41 7.34 3.98
CA LEU A 28 6.77 8.05 5.22
C LEU A 28 6.37 9.54 5.22
N ASP A 29 6.10 10.13 4.04
CA ASP A 29 5.76 11.56 3.90
C ASP A 29 4.33 11.91 4.35
N ALA A 30 3.45 10.92 4.50
CA ALA A 30 2.06 11.12 4.93
C ALA A 30 1.89 11.49 6.42
N GLY A 31 2.97 11.63 7.19
CA GLY A 31 2.87 11.84 8.65
C GLY A 31 4.00 12.63 9.31
N ALA A 32 4.78 13.42 8.56
CA ALA A 32 5.97 14.08 9.10
C ALA A 32 6.04 15.61 8.85
N ALA A 33 4.89 16.29 8.77
CA ALA A 33 4.85 17.76 8.78
C ALA A 33 4.56 18.37 10.17
N ASP A 34 4.37 17.57 11.22
CA ASP A 34 4.18 18.11 12.58
C ASP A 34 4.80 17.19 13.64
N ARG A 35 6.13 17.19 13.75
CA ARG A 35 6.86 16.67 14.94
C ARG A 35 8.06 17.53 15.31
N ALA A 36 7.94 18.85 15.13
CA ALA A 36 8.80 19.81 15.83
C ALA A 36 8.15 20.17 17.18
N THR A 37 8.01 19.18 18.07
CA THR A 37 7.86 19.28 19.54
C THR A 37 7.09 18.05 20.03
N GLN A 38 7.79 17.02 20.51
CA GLN A 38 7.21 16.13 21.52
C GLN A 38 8.31 15.78 22.54
N PRO A 39 8.17 16.18 23.82
CA PRO A 39 9.01 15.66 24.89
C PRO A 39 8.67 14.19 25.16
N ALA A 40 9.57 13.50 25.84
CA ALA A 40 9.44 12.11 26.23
C ALA A 40 8.23 11.90 27.14
N ASP A 41 7.30 11.03 26.76
CA ASP A 41 6.34 10.44 27.68
C ASP A 41 6.15 8.95 27.36
N ASP A 42 6.30 8.16 28.41
CA ASP A 42 6.17 6.71 28.50
C ASP A 42 4.71 6.25 28.27
N GLY A 43 4.53 5.17 27.50
CA GLY A 43 3.30 4.37 27.55
C GLY A 43 2.93 3.68 26.23
N PRO A 44 2.74 2.35 26.20
CA PRO A 44 2.16 1.67 25.06
C PRO A 44 0.63 1.65 25.20
N SER A 45 -0.08 2.40 24.34
CA SER A 45 -1.53 2.19 24.15
C SER A 45 -1.79 1.72 22.73
N TYR A 46 -1.84 0.41 22.59
CA TYR A 46 -2.49 -0.27 21.48
C TYR A 46 -3.93 0.23 21.43
N VAL A 47 -4.27 1.05 20.43
CA VAL A 47 -5.66 1.42 20.20
C VAL A 47 -6.36 0.21 19.58
N GLU A 48 -7.11 -0.44 20.47
CA GLU A 48 -8.37 -1.13 20.27
C GLU A 48 -8.90 -1.09 18.82
N ALA A 49 -8.96 -2.28 18.20
CA ALA A 49 -9.70 -2.47 16.96
C ALA A 49 -11.20 -2.25 17.27
N THR A 50 -11.68 -1.04 17.00
CA THR A 50 -13.12 -0.79 16.94
C THR A 50 -13.71 -1.65 15.84
N ASP A 51 -14.48 -2.63 16.30
CA ASP A 51 -15.49 -3.41 15.58
C ASP A 51 -16.28 -2.50 14.63
N MET A 52 -16.08 -2.68 13.32
CA MET A 52 -16.98 -2.17 12.29
C MET A 52 -17.77 -3.36 11.77
N SER A 53 -18.93 -3.59 12.38
CA SER A 53 -19.93 -4.57 11.91
C SER A 53 -20.38 -4.27 10.46
N PRO A 54 -20.78 -5.30 9.69
CA PRO A 54 -21.06 -5.20 8.27
C PRO A 54 -22.42 -4.53 8.03
N MET A 55 -22.44 -3.58 7.09
CA MET A 55 -23.68 -3.02 6.57
C MET A 55 -24.12 -3.96 5.44
N ASP A 56 -25.15 -4.78 5.67
CA ASP A 56 -25.86 -5.47 4.59
C ASP A 56 -26.57 -4.41 3.74
N GLY A 57 -25.88 -3.96 2.69
CA GLY A 57 -26.40 -3.04 1.68
C GLY A 57 -26.58 -3.78 0.37
N GLU A 58 -27.82 -4.15 0.07
CA GLU A 58 -28.24 -4.57 -1.26
C GLU A 58 -27.92 -3.47 -2.29
N VAL A 59 -26.97 -3.71 -3.19
CA VAL A 59 -26.79 -2.86 -4.38
C VAL A 59 -26.97 -3.71 -5.62
N ALA A 60 -27.89 -3.25 -6.46
CA ALA A 60 -28.15 -3.81 -7.77
C ALA A 60 -26.87 -3.75 -8.63
N SER A 61 -26.55 -4.89 -9.21
CA SER A 61 -25.47 -5.14 -10.15
C SER A 61 -25.57 -4.28 -11.40
N ASP A 62 -24.75 -3.24 -11.48
CA ASP A 62 -23.76 -2.98 -12.55
C ASP A 62 -22.85 -1.83 -12.06
N GLU A 63 -21.72 -1.58 -12.72
CA GLU A 63 -20.78 -0.45 -12.49
C GLU A 63 -19.62 -0.68 -11.46
N THR A 64 -18.42 -0.97 -12.01
CA THR A 64 -17.07 -0.81 -11.39
C THR A 64 -16.68 -1.83 -10.31
N GLY A 65 -16.38 -3.03 -10.81
CA GLY A 65 -16.15 -4.29 -10.09
C GLY A 65 -14.86 -4.44 -9.28
N GLY A 66 -14.54 -3.51 -8.38
CA GLY A 66 -13.47 -3.69 -7.38
C GLY A 66 -13.95 -3.83 -5.95
N ALA A 67 -15.06 -3.18 -5.61
CA ALA A 67 -15.57 -3.13 -4.24
C ALA A 67 -16.37 -4.38 -3.84
N TRP A 68 -16.76 -5.22 -4.79
CA TRP A 68 -17.68 -6.36 -4.59
C TRP A 68 -17.09 -7.73 -4.92
N LEU A 69 -15.83 -7.79 -5.36
CA LEU A 69 -15.19 -9.07 -5.67
C LEU A 69 -14.75 -9.77 -4.39
N PRO A 70 -14.92 -11.10 -4.29
CA PRO A 70 -14.39 -11.85 -3.16
C PRO A 70 -12.86 -11.69 -3.11
N PRO A 71 -12.27 -11.60 -1.90
CA PRO A 71 -10.84 -11.34 -1.75
C PRO A 71 -9.98 -12.42 -2.42
N ASP A 72 -10.42 -13.68 -2.42
CA ASP A 72 -9.73 -14.78 -3.10
C ASP A 72 -9.59 -14.56 -4.62
N HIS A 73 -10.63 -14.00 -5.26
CA HIS A 73 -10.60 -13.70 -6.70
C HIS A 73 -9.61 -12.59 -7.00
N VAL A 74 -9.63 -11.53 -6.19
CA VAL A 74 -8.71 -10.40 -6.30
C VAL A 74 -7.27 -10.87 -6.14
N GLU A 75 -6.97 -11.68 -5.11
CA GLU A 75 -5.63 -12.23 -4.90
C GLU A 75 -5.19 -13.14 -6.04
N TYR A 76 -6.07 -14.01 -6.53
CA TYR A 76 -5.79 -14.85 -7.69
C TYR A 76 -5.43 -14.01 -8.92
N CYS A 77 -6.25 -13.02 -9.26
CA CYS A 77 -6.01 -12.13 -10.40
C CYS A 77 -4.72 -11.31 -10.24
N PHE A 78 -4.43 -10.80 -9.04
CA PHE A 78 -3.18 -10.08 -8.75
C PHE A 78 -1.94 -10.96 -8.91
N SER A 79 -2.02 -12.23 -8.48
CA SER A 79 -0.91 -13.18 -8.62
C SER A 79 -0.65 -13.57 -10.08
N ARG A 80 -1.72 -13.66 -10.89
CA ARG A 80 -1.67 -14.11 -12.28
C ARG A 80 -1.30 -13.00 -13.25
N TYR A 81 -1.84 -11.81 -13.05
CA TYR A 81 -1.67 -10.68 -13.95
C TYR A 81 -1.10 -9.47 -13.22
N ARG A 82 0.17 -9.17 -13.48
CA ARG A 82 0.89 -8.03 -12.86
C ARG A 82 0.27 -6.66 -13.14
N SER A 83 -0.60 -6.58 -14.14
CA SER A 83 -1.29 -5.37 -14.62
C SER A 83 -2.78 -5.33 -14.23
N TYR A 84 -3.20 -6.24 -13.35
CA TYR A 84 -4.56 -6.31 -12.84
C TYR A 84 -4.91 -5.03 -12.09
N ARG A 85 -6.16 -4.59 -12.27
CA ARG A 85 -6.78 -3.46 -11.61
C ARG A 85 -8.04 -3.95 -10.92
N PRO A 86 -8.08 -3.92 -9.58
CA PRO A 86 -9.26 -4.38 -8.86
C PRO A 86 -10.44 -3.48 -9.19
N GLU A 87 -10.26 -2.17 -9.38
CA GLU A 87 -11.35 -1.19 -9.55
C GLU A 87 -12.36 -1.59 -10.63
N ASP A 88 -11.86 -2.12 -11.75
CA ASP A 88 -12.66 -2.48 -12.91
C ASP A 88 -12.60 -3.98 -13.24
N ASN A 89 -12.02 -4.81 -12.35
CA ASN A 89 -11.71 -6.23 -12.58
C ASN A 89 -10.94 -6.53 -13.89
N THR A 90 -10.11 -5.59 -14.37
CA THR A 90 -9.45 -5.75 -15.68
C THR A 90 -7.94 -5.95 -15.58
N TYR A 91 -7.34 -6.62 -16.57
CA TYR A 91 -5.88 -6.76 -16.73
C TYR A 91 -5.42 -6.50 -18.17
N GLN A 92 -4.12 -6.25 -18.34
CA GLN A 92 -3.48 -6.05 -19.65
C GLN A 92 -2.84 -7.37 -20.15
N PRO A 93 -3.29 -7.95 -21.28
CA PRO A 93 -2.69 -9.15 -21.86
C PRO A 93 -1.25 -8.92 -22.36
N TYR A 94 -0.42 -9.96 -22.27
CA TYR A 94 0.98 -9.92 -22.74
C TYR A 94 1.12 -9.76 -24.25
N SER A 95 0.12 -10.16 -25.03
CA SER A 95 0.11 -10.00 -26.48
C SER A 95 0.05 -8.54 -26.95
N GLY A 96 -0.22 -7.59 -26.03
CA GLY A 96 -0.50 -6.20 -26.38
C GLY A 96 -1.89 -6.11 -27.02
N GLY A 97 -2.81 -5.40 -26.37
CA GLY A 97 -4.20 -5.32 -26.81
C GLY A 97 -5.06 -4.50 -25.85
N PRO A 98 -6.38 -4.45 -26.01
CA PRO A 98 -7.25 -3.85 -25.01
C PRO A 98 -7.19 -4.63 -23.69
N ARG A 99 -7.54 -3.96 -22.57
CA ARG A 99 -7.70 -4.63 -21.27
C ARG A 99 -8.80 -5.68 -21.34
N ARG A 100 -8.66 -6.75 -20.55
CA ARG A 100 -9.60 -7.88 -20.49
C ARG A 100 -10.10 -8.06 -19.06
N GLN A 101 -11.33 -8.53 -18.91
CA GLN A 101 -11.89 -8.90 -17.61
C GLN A 101 -11.16 -10.13 -17.05
N CYS A 102 -10.94 -10.14 -15.73
CA CYS A 102 -10.45 -11.31 -15.02
C CYS A 102 -11.65 -12.17 -14.59
N GLU A 103 -11.64 -13.44 -15.01
CA GLU A 103 -12.66 -14.44 -14.71
C GLU A 103 -12.03 -15.61 -13.92
#